data_AF-A0A1G1A2I7-F1
#
_entry.id   AF-A0A1G1A2I7-F1
#
_cell.length_a   1.000
_cell.length_b   1.000
_cell.length_c   1.000
_cell.angle_alpha   90.00
_cell.angle_beta   90.00
_cell.angle_gamma   90.00
#
_symmetry.space_group_name_H-M   'P 1'
#
loop_
_entity.id
_entity.type
_entity.pdbx_description
1 polymer ?
#
loop_
_entity_poly.entity_id
_entity_poly.type
_entity_poly.pdbx_seq_one_letter_code
_entity_poly.pdbx_strand_id
1 'polypeptide(L)'
;MGAKTQQVMMAVMVLLSGWLLSGCRSTAITVKSDPSGATVYSRGSGRMGYVWEDKGVTPVTFPSKFNAQQTLVKWPDGSRSDVRRTELMGEANVEILFTRPTATPAIKPATP
;
A
#
# COMPACT_ATOMS: atom_id res chain seq x y z
N MET A 1 -7.86 -34.39 47.01
CA MET A 1 -7.32 -33.06 46.65
C MET A 1 -6.55 -33.24 45.34
N GLY A 2 -7.06 -32.77 44.19
CA GLY A 2 -6.35 -32.99 42.91
C GLY A 2 -7.00 -32.46 41.64
N ALA A 3 -8.33 -32.28 41.61
CA ALA A 3 -9.02 -31.89 40.37
C ALA A 3 -9.05 -30.38 40.08
N LYS A 4 -8.91 -29.52 41.10
CA LYS A 4 -9.07 -28.06 40.94
C LYS A 4 -7.82 -27.36 40.39
N THR A 5 -6.63 -27.92 40.61
CA THR A 5 -5.36 -27.31 40.17
C THR A 5 -5.13 -27.44 38.67
N GLN A 6 -5.71 -28.46 38.04
CA GLN A 6 -5.51 -28.77 36.62
C GLN A 6 -6.33 -27.84 35.69
N GLN A 7 -7.51 -27.38 36.14
CA GLN A 7 -8.34 -26.44 35.37
C GLN A 7 -7.75 -25.03 35.30
N VAL A 8 -7.07 -24.57 36.36
CA VAL A 8 -6.44 -23.23 36.38
C VAL A 8 -5.25 -23.19 35.43
N MET A 9 -4.47 -24.27 35.34
CA MET A 9 -3.28 -24.34 34.51
C MET A 9 -3.61 -24.38 33.00
N MET A 10 -4.74 -24.99 32.61
CA MET A 10 -5.24 -24.95 31.22
C MET A 10 -5.78 -23.57 30.82
N ALA A 11 -6.47 -22.86 31.72
CA ALA A 11 -7.02 -21.53 31.42
C ALA A 11 -5.92 -20.47 31.18
N VAL A 12 -4.80 -20.55 31.90
CA VAL A 12 -3.66 -19.65 31.72
C VAL A 12 -2.94 -19.91 30.38
N MET A 13 -2.87 -21.16 29.93
CA MET A 13 -2.24 -21.51 28.64
C MET A 13 -3.05 -21.06 27.41
N VAL A 14 -4.38 -21.04 27.52
CA VAL A 14 -5.28 -20.54 26.44
C VAL A 14 -5.24 -19.01 26.34
N LEU A 15 -5.05 -18.30 27.46
CA LEU A 15 -4.90 -16.84 27.45
C LEU A 15 -3.53 -16.37 26.93
N LEU A 16 -2.45 -17.11 27.19
CA LEU A 16 -1.11 -16.76 26.67
C LEU A 16 -0.95 -17.00 25.16
N SER A 17 -1.74 -17.89 24.56
CA SER A 17 -1.65 -18.22 23.13
C SER A 17 -2.41 -17.23 22.22
N GLY A 18 -3.29 -16.40 22.78
CA GLY A 18 -4.04 -15.38 22.02
C GLY A 18 -3.20 -14.16 21.59
N TRP A 19 -2.07 -13.89 22.24
CA TRP A 19 -1.23 -12.71 21.98
C TRP A 19 -0.14 -12.94 20.93
N LEU A 20 0.06 -14.18 20.47
CA LEU A 20 1.06 -14.53 19.46
C LEU A 20 0.55 -14.38 18.02
N LEU A 21 -0.74 -14.05 17.83
CA LEU A 21 -1.35 -13.87 16.49
C LEU A 21 -1.37 -12.42 15.99
N SER A 22 -0.76 -11.47 16.71
CA SER A 22 -0.47 -10.12 16.20
C SER A 22 0.71 -10.14 15.22
N GLY A 23 0.67 -11.08 14.27
CA GLY A 23 1.67 -11.23 13.22
C GLY A 23 1.79 -9.94 12.40
N CYS A 24 3.03 -9.56 12.10
CA CYS A 24 3.47 -8.53 11.15
C CYS A 24 2.34 -7.60 10.64
N ARG A 25 2.10 -6.50 11.36
CA ARG A 25 1.10 -5.48 11.00
C ARG A 25 1.39 -4.95 9.59
N SER A 26 0.58 -5.33 8.61
CA SER A 26 0.65 -4.79 7.25
C SER A 26 -0.22 -3.55 7.13
N THR A 27 0.30 -2.49 6.53
CA THR A 27 -0.47 -1.28 6.20
C THR A 27 -1.27 -1.52 4.93
N ALA A 28 -2.57 -1.21 4.95
CA ALA A 28 -3.39 -1.24 3.74
C ALA A 28 -3.17 0.04 2.92
N ILE A 29 -2.86 -0.09 1.64
CA ILE A 29 -2.67 1.04 0.73
C ILE A 29 -3.79 1.02 -0.30
N THR A 30 -4.56 2.11 -0.36
CA THR A 30 -5.60 2.32 -1.38
C THR A 30 -5.12 3.35 -2.39
N VAL A 31 -5.06 2.97 -3.65
CA VAL A 31 -4.64 3.83 -4.76
C VAL A 31 -5.84 4.19 -5.62
N LYS A 32 -6.06 5.49 -5.82
CA LYS A 32 -7.09 6.08 -6.68
C LYS A 32 -6.41 6.86 -7.80
N SER A 33 -7.08 7.02 -8.94
CA SER A 33 -6.60 7.89 -10.01
C SER A 33 -7.72 8.73 -10.62
N ASP A 34 -7.34 9.87 -11.18
CA ASP A 34 -8.18 10.77 -11.95
C ASP A 34 -7.48 11.13 -13.29
N PRO A 35 -8.05 10.76 -14.45
CA PRO A 35 -9.25 9.93 -14.61
C PRO A 35 -8.98 8.50 -14.12
N SER A 36 -10.05 7.79 -13.74
CA SER A 36 -9.99 6.41 -13.25
C SER A 36 -9.53 5.43 -14.34
N GLY A 37 -9.28 4.18 -13.94
CA GLY A 37 -8.86 3.13 -14.86
C GLY A 37 -7.34 3.04 -15.11
N ALA A 38 -6.52 3.70 -14.29
CA ALA A 38 -5.06 3.53 -14.38
C ALA A 38 -4.59 2.20 -13.76
N THR A 39 -3.64 1.52 -14.40
CA THR A 39 -2.94 0.37 -13.83
C THR A 39 -1.94 0.84 -12.78
N VAL A 40 -1.96 0.22 -11.60
CA VAL A 40 -1.11 0.57 -10.46
C VAL A 40 0.08 -0.38 -10.39
N TYR A 41 1.28 0.19 -10.31
CA TYR A 41 2.49 -0.54 -10.02
C TYR A 41 3.05 -0.10 -8.68
N SER A 42 3.51 -1.06 -7.87
CA SER A 42 4.17 -0.72 -6.60
C SER A 42 5.37 -1.61 -6.30
N ARG A 43 6.29 -1.10 -5.48
CA ARG A 43 7.41 -1.85 -4.92
C ARG A 43 7.79 -1.31 -3.54
N GLY A 44 8.48 -2.13 -2.75
CA GLY A 44 9.09 -1.65 -1.50
C GLY A 44 10.11 -0.53 -1.77
N SER A 45 10.29 0.37 -0.80
CA SER A 45 11.33 1.39 -0.83
C SER A 45 12.58 0.94 -0.06
N GLY A 46 13.77 1.33 -0.52
CA GLY A 46 15.01 1.25 0.27
C GLY A 46 15.93 0.05 -0.01
N ARG A 47 15.58 -0.87 -0.92
CA ARG A 47 16.50 -1.91 -1.41
C ARG A 47 16.45 -2.00 -2.93
N MET A 48 17.61 -2.18 -3.58
CA MET A 48 17.70 -2.28 -5.04
C MET A 48 17.02 -3.52 -5.61
N GLY A 49 16.91 -4.61 -4.83
CA GLY A 49 16.28 -5.86 -5.27
C GLY A 49 14.75 -5.86 -5.29
N TYR A 50 14.09 -4.78 -4.87
CA TYR A 50 12.63 -4.70 -4.90
C TYR A 50 12.13 -4.44 -6.32
N VAL A 51 11.39 -5.42 -6.84
CA VAL A 51 10.81 -5.39 -8.18
C VAL A 51 9.46 -4.68 -8.19
N TRP A 52 9.12 -4.08 -9.33
CA TRP A 52 7.79 -3.51 -9.56
C TRP A 52 6.77 -4.63 -9.76
N GLU A 53 5.68 -4.56 -9.00
CA GLU A 53 4.56 -5.49 -9.08
C GLU A 53 3.32 -4.77 -9.59
N ASP A 54 2.59 -5.41 -10.50
CA ASP A 54 1.25 -4.97 -10.90
C ASP A 54 0.27 -5.28 -9.77
N LYS A 55 -0.51 -4.27 -9.36
CA LYS A 55 -1.51 -4.37 -8.29
C LYS A 55 -2.93 -4.39 -8.82
N GLY A 56 -3.15 -4.13 -10.10
CA GLY A 56 -4.46 -4.01 -10.72
C GLY A 56 -4.81 -2.57 -11.11
N VAL A 57 -6.10 -2.33 -11.37
CA VAL A 57 -6.60 -1.07 -11.92
C VAL A 57 -7.26 -0.24 -10.82
N THR A 58 -7.02 1.08 -10.78
CA THR A 58 -7.62 1.98 -9.78
C THR A 58 -9.15 2.04 -9.90
N PRO A 59 -9.89 2.09 -8.78
CA PRO A 59 -9.38 2.05 -7.41
C PRO A 59 -8.94 0.65 -6.99
N VAL A 60 -7.79 0.55 -6.30
CA VAL A 60 -7.28 -0.74 -5.82
C VAL A 60 -6.68 -0.61 -4.43
N THR A 61 -6.89 -1.63 -3.59
CA THR A 61 -6.34 -1.72 -2.25
C THR A 61 -5.47 -2.97 -2.11
N PHE A 62 -4.28 -2.83 -1.56
CA PHE A 62 -3.37 -3.94 -1.31
C PHE A 62 -2.60 -3.77 0.01
N PRO A 63 -2.24 -4.87 0.70
CA PRO A 63 -1.42 -4.79 1.90
C PRO A 63 0.05 -4.56 1.54
N SER A 64 0.75 -3.76 2.34
CA SER A 64 2.20 -3.62 2.30
C SER A 64 2.81 -4.00 3.65
N LYS A 65 3.96 -4.69 3.59
CA LYS A 65 4.78 -5.06 4.74
C LYS A 65 6.02 -4.19 4.89
N PHE A 66 6.17 -3.17 4.04
CA PHE A 66 7.32 -2.29 4.02
C PHE A 66 7.07 -1.06 4.89
N ASN A 67 8.13 -0.44 5.40
CA ASN A 67 8.02 0.84 6.10
C ASN A 67 7.76 2.01 5.14
N ALA A 68 8.03 1.82 3.84
CA ALA A 68 7.73 2.77 2.78
C ALA A 68 7.51 2.04 1.45
N GLN A 69 6.61 2.58 0.63
CA GLN A 69 6.27 2.08 -0.71
C GLN A 69 6.65 3.11 -1.77
N GLN A 70 7.06 2.64 -2.94
CA GLN A 70 7.05 3.43 -4.16
C GLN A 70 5.89 2.98 -5.04
N THR A 71 5.13 3.93 -5.56
CA THR A 71 3.93 3.69 -6.36
C THR A 71 3.99 4.57 -7.61
N LEU A 72 3.59 4.02 -8.75
CA LEU A 72 3.33 4.78 -9.97
C LEU A 72 2.08 4.24 -10.64
N VAL A 73 1.45 5.04 -11.50
CA VAL A 73 0.31 4.60 -12.30
C VAL A 73 0.57 4.77 -13.78
N LYS A 74 -0.04 3.90 -14.59
CA LYS A 74 -0.08 4.00 -16.04
C LYS A 74 -1.54 4.09 -16.49
N TRP A 75 -1.89 5.16 -17.17
CA TRP A 75 -3.23 5.35 -17.69
C TRP A 75 -3.47 4.59 -19.02
N PRO A 76 -4.74 4.40 -19.43
CA PRO A 76 -5.08 3.67 -20.67
C PRO A 76 -4.49 4.26 -21.96
N ASP A 77 -4.20 5.56 -21.97
CA ASP A 77 -3.54 6.25 -23.10
C ASP A 77 -2.03 5.97 -23.18
N GLY A 78 -1.48 5.21 -22.24
CA GLY A 78 -0.06 4.90 -22.14
C GLY A 78 0.76 5.89 -21.31
N SER A 79 0.17 7.03 -20.91
CA SER A 79 0.85 8.01 -20.05
C SER A 79 1.15 7.42 -18.66
N ARG A 80 2.24 7.86 -18.04
CA ARG A 80 2.70 7.40 -16.73
C ARG A 80 2.82 8.57 -15.77
N SER A 81 2.53 8.33 -14.49
CA SER A 81 2.87 9.28 -13.44
C SER A 81 4.35 9.19 -13.08
N ASP A 82 4.84 10.21 -12.38
CA ASP A 82 6.07 10.09 -11.60
C ASP A 82 5.92 9.05 -10.49
N VAL A 83 7.06 8.55 -10.02
CA VAL A 83 7.12 7.66 -8.85
C VAL A 83 6.85 8.46 -7.59
N ARG A 84 5.80 8.08 -6.85
CA ARG A 84 5.52 8.63 -5.52
C ARG A 84 6.04 7.67 -4.45
N ARG A 85 6.86 8.18 -3.54
CA ARG A 85 7.25 7.47 -2.31
C ARG A 85 6.29 7.82 -1.19
N THR A 86 5.79 6.82 -0.49
CA THR A 86 4.87 6.99 0.65
C THR A 86 5.42 6.24 1.86
N GLU A 87 5.53 6.92 3.00
CA GLU A 87 5.91 6.30 4.27
C GLU A 87 4.69 5.64 4.91
N LEU A 88 4.88 4.47 5.52
CA LEU A 88 3.81 3.61 6.03
C LEU A 88 3.97 3.32 7.53
N MET A 89 5.08 3.71 8.13
CA MET A 89 5.38 3.39 9.52
C MET A 89 4.37 4.06 10.45
N GLY A 90 3.69 3.25 11.27
CA GLY A 90 2.65 3.72 12.20
C GLY A 90 1.25 3.79 11.59
N GLU A 91 1.13 3.69 10.26
CA GLU A 91 -0.15 3.78 9.57
C GLU A 91 -0.84 2.42 9.42
N ALA A 92 -2.14 2.37 9.70
CA ALA A 92 -2.97 1.20 9.42
C ALA A 92 -3.50 1.22 7.99
N ASN A 93 -3.87 2.39 7.50
CA ASN A 93 -4.47 2.60 6.18
C ASN A 93 -3.91 3.89 5.56
N VAL A 94 -3.54 3.84 4.28
CA VAL A 94 -3.03 5.00 3.53
C VAL A 94 -3.75 5.09 2.20
N GLU A 95 -4.22 6.29 1.85
CA GLU A 95 -4.79 6.57 0.53
C GLU A 95 -3.85 7.41 -0.34
N ILE A 96 -3.72 7.05 -1.60
CA ILE A 96 -2.88 7.75 -2.58
C ILE A 96 -3.72 8.09 -3.81
N LEU A 97 -3.88 9.39 -4.10
CA LEU A 97 -4.55 9.86 -5.31
C LEU A 97 -3.52 10.31 -6.36
N PHE A 98 -3.60 9.76 -7.57
CA PHE A 98 -2.85 10.22 -8.73
C PHE A 98 -3.76 11.00 -9.67
N THR A 99 -3.35 12.22 -10.02
CA THR A 99 -4.03 13.02 -11.04
C THR A 99 -3.18 13.04 -12.29
N ARG A 100 -3.80 12.81 -13.46
CA ARG A 100 -3.08 12.90 -14.73
C ARG A 100 -2.68 14.37 -14.94
N PRO A 101 -1.42 14.66 -15.30
CA PRO A 101 -1.05 16.00 -15.72
C PRO A 101 -1.89 16.34 -16.95
N THR A 102 -2.76 17.33 -16.84
CA THR A 102 -3.41 17.91 -18.02
C THR A 102 -2.29 18.46 -18.88
N ALA A 103 -2.17 18.02 -20.14
CA ALA A 103 -1.17 18.54 -21.05
C ALA A 103 -1.23 20.07 -21.00
N THR A 104 -0.16 20.72 -20.54
CA THR A 104 -0.07 22.18 -20.59
C THR A 104 -0.33 22.57 -22.04
N PRO A 105 -1.38 23.35 -22.35
CA PRO A 105 -1.64 23.75 -23.73
C PRO A 105 -0.37 24.44 -24.22
N ALA A 106 0.20 23.92 -25.32
CA ALA A 106 1.39 24.50 -25.91
C ALA A 106 1.10 25.98 -26.18
N ILE A 107 1.79 26.86 -25.47
CA ILE A 107 1.74 28.30 -25.73
C ILE A 107 2.33 28.43 -27.14
N LYS A 108 1.46 28.63 -28.12
CA LYS A 108 1.88 28.96 -29.48
C LYS A 108 2.74 30.22 -29.36
N PRO A 109 4.02 30.23 -29.81
CA PRO A 109 4.81 31.45 -29.73
C PRO A 109 4.07 32.54 -30.48
N ALA A 110 3.84 33.67 -29.81
CA ALA A 110 3.29 34.86 -30.45
C ALA A 110 4.30 35.29 -31.52
N THR A 111 3.90 35.17 -32.78
CA THR A 111 4.67 35.69 -33.91
C THR A 111 4.77 37.22 -33.74
N PRO A 112 5.98 37.81 -33.75
CA PRO A 112 6.13 39.26 -33.85
C PRO A 112 5.69 39.80 -35.21
#